data_AF-A0A556MBG5-F1
#
_entry.id   AF-A0A556MBG5-F1
#
_cell.length_a   1.000
_cell.length_b   1.000
_cell.length_c   1.000
_cell.angle_alpha   90.00
_cell.angle_beta   90.00
_cell.angle_gamma   90.00
#
_symmetry.space_group_name_H-M   'P 1'
#
loop_
_entity.id
_entity.type
_entity.pdbx_description
1 polymer ?
#
loop_
_entity_poly.entity_id
_entity_poly.type
_entity_poly.pdbx_seq_one_letter_code
_entity_poly.pdbx_strand_id
1 'polypeptide(L)'
;MKKMLIACLVVLTACHSKPKTAFKILKSEKIKDGAKIDVQVNNRISKQEMIDIAAYIKSDSSKYNNLQVDYILPGNSYQNKGGIIIYATAAYHDKAIVAPADTVTDKDNNLLSFEFVGFSPQKAKELLALDPKEMANKHIVGKFIDDNTKTISIIYTDKAENNQTYILELDSAGTVVSAIAPMEVTANGIKKLVVSQQGDYMVLKDSILTMYSSSDTDKPFRSIKQNL
;
A
#
# COMPACT_ATOMS: atom_id res chain seq x y z
N MET A 1 -62.39 24.26 -16.53
CA MET A 1 -61.29 23.62 -17.26
C MET A 1 -59.98 24.26 -16.81
N LYS A 2 -59.29 23.65 -15.83
CA LYS A 2 -57.93 23.09 -15.93
C LYS A 2 -56.92 23.96 -16.71
N LYS A 3 -55.88 24.42 -16.00
CA LYS A 3 -54.46 24.24 -16.37
C LYS A 3 -53.59 24.56 -15.15
N MET A 4 -53.34 23.52 -14.37
CA MET A 4 -52.33 23.49 -13.32
C MET A 4 -51.00 23.12 -13.99
N LEU A 5 -50.05 24.06 -14.03
CA LEU A 5 -48.72 23.81 -14.57
C LEU A 5 -47.87 23.22 -13.43
N ILE A 6 -47.78 21.89 -13.41
CA ILE A 6 -46.88 21.17 -12.52
C ILE A 6 -45.49 21.25 -13.15
N ALA A 7 -44.63 22.08 -12.57
CA ALA A 7 -43.20 22.04 -12.84
C ALA A 7 -42.63 20.76 -12.19
N CYS A 8 -42.36 19.74 -13.00
CA CYS A 8 -41.56 18.59 -12.56
C CYS A 8 -40.13 19.06 -12.31
N LEU A 9 -39.81 19.32 -11.04
CA LEU A 9 -38.44 19.42 -10.56
C LEU A 9 -37.84 18.00 -10.61
N VAL A 10 -37.24 17.63 -11.75
CA VAL A 10 -36.43 16.42 -11.82
C VAL A 10 -35.14 16.72 -11.07
N VAL A 11 -35.11 16.39 -9.79
CA VAL A 11 -33.86 16.27 -9.05
C VAL A 11 -33.19 15.01 -9.60
N LEU A 12 -32.38 15.16 -10.65
CA LEU A 12 -31.37 14.18 -11.02
C LEU A 12 -30.33 14.17 -9.89
N THR A 13 -30.63 13.47 -8.80
CA THR A 13 -29.56 12.99 -7.93
C THR A 13 -28.78 12.01 -8.79
N ALA A 14 -27.67 12.46 -9.37
CA ALA A 14 -26.65 11.55 -9.88
C ALA A 14 -26.29 10.63 -8.71
N CYS A 15 -26.85 9.42 -8.71
CA CYS A 15 -26.43 8.36 -7.81
C CYS A 15 -24.99 8.03 -8.21
N HIS A 16 -24.04 8.71 -7.58
CA HIS A 16 -22.64 8.34 -7.68
C HIS A 16 -22.54 6.96 -7.03
N SER A 17 -22.46 5.93 -7.87
CA SER A 17 -22.27 4.56 -7.40
C SER A 17 -21.02 4.52 -6.55
N LYS A 18 -21.20 4.14 -5.28
CA LYS A 18 -20.10 3.96 -4.33
C LYS A 18 -19.14 2.90 -4.90
N PRO A 19 -17.82 3.08 -4.76
CA PRO A 19 -16.85 2.05 -5.12
C PRO A 19 -17.20 0.73 -4.44
N LYS A 20 -17.08 -0.38 -5.19
CA LYS A 20 -17.25 -1.73 -4.64
C LYS A 20 -16.19 -2.04 -3.59
N THR A 21 -14.99 -1.50 -3.82
CA THR A 21 -13.82 -1.68 -2.98
C THR A 21 -13.91 -0.79 -1.75
N ALA A 22 -13.82 -1.42 -0.57
CA ALA A 22 -13.81 -0.68 0.69
C ALA A 22 -12.50 0.10 0.86
N PHE A 23 -12.62 1.34 1.32
CA PHE A 23 -11.48 2.22 1.63
C PHE A 23 -11.78 3.11 2.83
N LYS A 24 -10.73 3.67 3.41
CA LYS A 24 -10.80 4.61 4.54
C LYS A 24 -9.93 5.83 4.26
N ILE A 25 -10.48 7.04 4.41
CA ILE A 25 -9.68 8.26 4.41
C ILE A 25 -8.88 8.32 5.71
N LEU A 26 -7.55 8.37 5.60
CA LEU A 26 -6.64 8.52 6.75
C LEU A 26 -6.34 9.98 7.05
N LYS A 27 -6.09 10.77 6.01
CA LYS A 27 -5.73 12.18 6.12
C LYS A 27 -6.28 12.94 4.91
N SER A 28 -6.69 14.19 5.14
CA SER A 28 -7.01 15.14 4.09
C SER A 28 -6.30 16.45 4.40
N GLU A 29 -5.64 17.01 3.39
CA GLU A 29 -4.84 18.22 3.52
C GLU A 29 -5.13 19.15 2.34
N LYS A 30 -5.35 20.43 2.64
CA LYS A 30 -5.47 21.46 1.61
C LYS A 30 -4.07 21.83 1.13
N ILE A 31 -3.86 21.76 -0.17
CA ILE A 31 -2.63 22.24 -0.82
C ILE A 31 -2.93 23.54 -1.58
N LYS A 32 -1.88 24.25 -2.00
CA LYS A 32 -1.98 25.62 -2.57
C LYS A 32 -3.12 25.78 -3.57
N ASP A 33 -3.26 24.82 -4.49
CA ASP A 33 -4.23 24.87 -5.60
C ASP A 33 -5.21 23.68 -5.59
N GLY A 34 -5.39 22.98 -4.46
CA GLY A 34 -6.19 21.76 -4.43
C GLY A 34 -6.26 21.05 -3.08
N ALA A 35 -6.44 19.73 -3.13
CA ALA A 35 -6.39 18.87 -1.96
C ALA A 35 -5.54 17.62 -2.21
N LYS A 36 -4.92 17.12 -1.14
CA LYS A 36 -4.30 15.81 -1.06
C LYS A 36 -5.07 14.95 -0.07
N ILE A 37 -5.40 13.72 -0.46
CA ILE A 37 -6.17 12.78 0.35
C ILE A 37 -5.43 11.45 0.40
N ASP A 38 -5.10 11.03 1.61
CA ASP A 38 -4.41 9.77 1.87
C ASP A 38 -5.47 8.71 2.22
N VAL A 39 -5.57 7.66 1.40
CA VAL A 39 -6.60 6.63 1.47
C VAL A 39 -5.98 5.28 1.77
N GLN A 40 -6.46 4.63 2.83
CA GLN A 40 -6.13 3.24 3.10
C GLN A 40 -7.08 2.30 2.37
N VAL A 41 -6.51 1.34 1.66
CA VAL A 41 -7.22 0.19 1.07
C VAL A 41 -6.89 -1.07 1.86
N ASN A 42 -7.69 -2.13 1.74
CA ASN A 42 -7.50 -3.35 2.54
C ASN A 42 -6.45 -4.32 1.97
N ASN A 43 -6.11 -4.18 0.70
CA ASN A 43 -5.18 -5.03 -0.07
C ASN A 43 -4.74 -4.29 -1.34
N ARG A 44 -3.78 -4.87 -2.09
CA ARG A 44 -3.52 -4.44 -3.46
C ARG A 44 -4.76 -4.66 -4.34
N ILE A 45 -5.25 -3.58 -4.91
CA ILE A 45 -6.46 -3.54 -5.75
C ILE A 45 -6.10 -3.13 -7.17
N SER A 46 -6.96 -3.42 -8.13
CA SER A 46 -6.70 -3.10 -9.53
C SER A 46 -6.61 -1.58 -9.77
N LYS A 47 -5.93 -1.20 -10.87
CA LYS A 47 -5.88 0.18 -11.35
C LYS A 47 -7.29 0.78 -11.46
N GLN A 48 -8.24 0.03 -12.01
CA GLN A 48 -9.62 0.51 -12.17
C GLN A 48 -10.30 0.77 -10.83
N GLU A 49 -10.15 -0.12 -9.84
CA GLU A 49 -10.74 0.09 -8.51
C GLU A 49 -10.20 1.34 -7.82
N MET A 50 -8.91 1.65 -7.99
CA MET A 50 -8.35 2.91 -7.49
C MET A 50 -8.93 4.10 -8.24
N ILE A 51 -9.02 4.05 -9.57
CA ILE A 51 -9.63 5.14 -10.34
C ILE A 51 -11.09 5.37 -9.91
N ASP A 52 -11.85 4.30 -9.65
CA ASP A 52 -13.23 4.40 -9.18
C ASP A 52 -13.30 5.07 -7.80
N ILE A 53 -12.35 4.79 -6.90
CA ILE A 53 -12.22 5.48 -5.61
C ILE A 53 -11.86 6.95 -5.81
N ALA A 54 -10.90 7.27 -6.68
CA ALA A 54 -10.50 8.64 -6.99
C ALA A 54 -11.68 9.45 -7.52
N ALA A 55 -12.44 8.88 -8.46
CA ALA A 55 -13.62 9.50 -9.06
C ALA A 55 -14.72 9.76 -8.03
N TYR A 56 -14.98 8.77 -7.16
CA TYR A 56 -15.92 8.92 -6.06
C TYR A 56 -15.50 10.09 -5.14
N ILE A 57 -14.24 10.14 -4.71
CA ILE A 57 -13.72 11.22 -3.87
C ILE A 57 -13.76 12.57 -4.59
N LYS A 58 -13.44 12.60 -5.90
CA LYS A 58 -13.50 13.82 -6.73
C LYS A 58 -14.91 14.37 -6.83
N SER A 59 -15.91 13.50 -6.96
CA SER A 59 -17.31 13.91 -7.02
C SER A 59 -17.78 14.55 -5.71
N ASP A 60 -17.40 13.97 -4.56
CA ASP A 60 -17.66 14.54 -3.23
C ASP A 60 -16.83 15.81 -2.97
N SER A 61 -15.72 15.97 -3.69
CA SER A 61 -14.76 17.07 -3.56
C SER A 61 -14.78 18.03 -4.76
N SER A 62 -15.96 18.24 -5.36
CA SER A 62 -16.15 19.01 -6.60
C SER A 62 -15.56 20.42 -6.58
N LYS A 63 -15.38 21.00 -5.38
CA LYS A 63 -14.73 22.31 -5.17
C LYS A 63 -13.23 22.37 -5.46
N TYR A 64 -12.54 21.22 -5.54
CA TYR A 64 -11.11 21.18 -5.84
C TYR A 64 -10.91 20.77 -7.30
N ASN A 65 -10.28 21.66 -8.09
CA ASN A 65 -9.87 21.33 -9.46
C ASN A 65 -8.69 20.36 -9.45
N ASN A 66 -7.67 20.65 -8.62
CA ASN A 66 -6.56 19.73 -8.37
C ASN A 66 -6.87 18.82 -7.18
N LEU A 67 -6.79 17.51 -7.38
CA LEU A 67 -7.00 16.52 -6.33
C LEU A 67 -6.01 15.38 -6.48
N GLN A 68 -5.16 15.18 -5.47
CA GLN A 68 -4.30 14.02 -5.36
C GLN A 68 -4.89 13.02 -4.37
N VAL A 69 -4.98 11.76 -4.77
CA VAL A 69 -5.36 10.63 -3.93
C VAL A 69 -4.19 9.67 -3.85
N ASP A 70 -3.60 9.54 -2.66
CA ASP A 70 -2.51 8.60 -2.39
C ASP A 70 -3.08 7.34 -1.71
N TYR A 71 -2.80 6.18 -2.30
CA TYR A 71 -3.25 4.89 -1.80
C TYR A 71 -2.19 4.29 -0.87
N ILE A 72 -2.65 3.77 0.27
CA ILE A 72 -1.80 3.23 1.32
C ILE A 72 -2.27 1.82 1.66
N LEU A 73 -1.33 0.87 1.68
CA LEU A 73 -1.60 -0.50 2.08
C LEU A 73 -1.66 -0.65 3.62
N PRO A 74 -2.37 -1.65 4.15
CA PRO A 74 -2.45 -1.88 5.59
C PRO A 74 -1.06 -2.14 6.21
N GLY A 75 -0.89 -1.75 7.47
CA GLY A 75 0.39 -1.79 8.19
C GLY A 75 1.18 -0.47 8.13
N ASN A 76 0.92 0.38 7.14
CA ASN A 76 1.43 1.75 7.10
C ASN A 76 0.59 2.67 8.00
N SER A 77 1.27 3.53 8.76
CA SER A 77 0.64 4.46 9.71
C SER A 77 1.53 5.68 9.96
N TYR A 78 0.93 6.86 10.14
CA TYR A 78 1.64 8.07 10.61
C TYR A 78 2.19 7.92 12.03
N GLN A 79 1.76 6.89 12.76
CA GLN A 79 2.31 6.56 14.07
C GLN A 79 3.64 5.83 13.99
N ASN A 80 4.05 5.30 12.82
CA ASN A 80 5.36 4.66 12.67
C ASN A 80 6.46 5.72 12.49
N LYS A 81 7.71 5.41 12.85
CA LYS A 81 8.85 6.31 12.62
C LYS A 81 9.23 6.48 11.15
N GLY A 82 9.02 5.44 10.34
CA GLY A 82 9.32 5.48 8.90
C GLY A 82 8.29 6.23 8.06
N GLY A 83 7.25 6.81 8.68
CA GLY A 83 6.21 7.55 7.99
C GLY A 83 5.24 6.66 7.20
N ILE A 84 4.57 7.27 6.21
CA ILE A 84 3.66 6.59 5.28
C ILE A 84 4.40 6.22 4.02
N ILE A 85 4.20 4.97 3.59
CA ILE A 85 4.62 4.48 2.28
C ILE A 85 3.43 4.56 1.35
N ILE A 86 3.58 5.30 0.26
CA ILE A 86 2.56 5.43 -0.78
C ILE A 86 2.71 4.23 -1.71
N TYR A 87 1.60 3.52 -1.92
CA TYR A 87 1.52 2.37 -2.81
C TYR A 87 1.18 2.79 -4.25
N ALA A 88 0.27 3.75 -4.41
CA ALA A 88 -0.09 4.29 -5.71
C ALA A 88 -0.60 5.73 -5.53
N THR A 89 -0.63 6.49 -6.62
CA THR A 89 -1.16 7.84 -6.65
C THR A 89 -2.06 8.01 -7.87
N ALA A 90 -3.22 8.65 -7.65
CA ALA A 90 -4.09 9.16 -8.70
C ALA A 90 -4.20 10.68 -8.52
N ALA A 91 -3.95 11.46 -9.57
CA ALA A 91 -4.02 12.92 -9.48
C ALA A 91 -4.84 13.54 -10.62
N TYR A 92 -5.86 14.29 -10.24
CA TYR A 92 -6.57 15.20 -11.12
C TYR A 92 -5.83 16.53 -11.15
N HIS A 93 -5.52 17.00 -12.34
CA HIS A 93 -4.93 18.33 -12.56
C HIS A 93 -5.97 19.28 -13.14
N ASP A 94 -5.68 20.57 -13.06
CA ASP A 94 -6.51 21.60 -13.64
C ASP A 94 -6.66 21.37 -15.16
N LYS A 95 -7.88 21.52 -15.69
CA LYS A 95 -8.22 21.24 -17.08
C LYS A 95 -7.42 22.08 -18.09
N ALA A 96 -6.85 23.21 -17.64
CA ALA A 96 -5.97 24.04 -18.45
C ALA A 96 -4.56 23.45 -18.64
N ILE A 97 -4.20 22.40 -17.91
CA ILE A 97 -2.88 21.78 -17.91
C ILE A 97 -3.07 20.27 -18.11
N VAL A 98 -3.13 19.83 -19.37
CA VAL A 98 -2.98 18.40 -19.69
C VAL A 98 -1.50 18.08 -19.58
N ALA A 99 -1.11 17.31 -18.55
CA ALA A 99 0.25 16.83 -18.42
C ALA A 99 0.45 15.57 -19.29
N PRO A 100 1.64 15.32 -19.84
CA PRO A 100 1.95 14.07 -20.55
C PRO A 100 1.69 12.80 -19.72
N ALA A 101 1.61 12.92 -18.39
CA ALA A 101 1.30 11.83 -17.47
C ALA A 101 -0.22 11.52 -17.38
N ASP A 102 -1.09 12.38 -17.90
CA ASP A 102 -2.55 12.25 -17.85
C ASP A 102 -3.06 11.30 -18.94
N THR A 103 -2.81 10.01 -18.71
CA THR A 103 -3.05 8.95 -19.69
C THR A 103 -4.34 8.15 -19.42
N VAL A 104 -5.12 8.55 -18.42
CA VAL A 104 -6.26 7.77 -17.93
C VAL A 104 -7.48 8.65 -17.73
N THR A 105 -8.66 8.11 -17.99
CA THR A 105 -9.95 8.75 -17.71
C THR A 105 -10.71 7.98 -16.64
N ASP A 106 -11.41 8.72 -15.79
CA ASP A 106 -12.42 8.14 -14.93
C ASP A 106 -13.75 7.90 -15.67
N LYS A 107 -14.75 7.36 -14.94
CA LYS A 107 -16.09 7.07 -15.48
C LYS A 107 -16.84 8.30 -15.99
N ASP A 108 -16.45 9.50 -15.56
CA ASP A 108 -17.07 10.78 -15.91
C ASP A 108 -16.24 11.53 -16.98
N ASN A 109 -15.28 10.84 -17.61
CA ASN A 109 -14.33 11.36 -18.60
C ASN A 109 -13.40 12.47 -18.10
N ASN A 110 -13.19 12.58 -16.78
CA ASN A 110 -12.14 13.47 -16.27
C ASN A 110 -10.78 12.79 -16.47
N LEU A 111 -9.82 13.55 -17.01
CA LEU A 111 -8.44 13.12 -17.14
C LEU A 111 -7.74 13.15 -15.78
N LEU A 112 -6.89 12.14 -15.55
CA LEU A 112 -6.03 12.05 -14.38
C LEU A 112 -4.73 11.34 -14.74
N SER A 113 -3.68 11.65 -13.98
CA SER A 113 -2.48 10.82 -13.93
C SER A 113 -2.67 9.68 -12.93
N PHE A 114 -2.05 8.53 -13.22
CA PHE A 114 -2.03 7.39 -12.32
C PHE A 114 -0.66 6.73 -12.34
N GLU A 115 -0.13 6.44 -11.16
CA GLU A 115 1.16 5.78 -11.00
C GLU A 115 1.11 4.74 -9.87
N PHE A 116 1.69 3.57 -10.12
CA PHE A 116 2.07 2.66 -9.04
C PHE A 116 3.42 3.10 -8.48
N VAL A 117 3.40 3.71 -7.29
CA VAL A 117 4.63 4.05 -6.55
C VAL A 117 5.28 2.79 -6.00
N GLY A 118 4.48 1.78 -5.61
CA GLY A 118 4.83 0.43 -5.17
C GLY A 118 4.86 -0.60 -6.31
N PHE A 119 4.73 -1.89 -5.97
CA PHE A 119 4.48 -2.96 -6.94
C PHE A 119 3.00 -3.05 -7.30
N SER A 120 2.69 -3.19 -8.59
CA SER A 120 1.32 -3.48 -9.03
C SER A 120 0.78 -4.79 -8.42
N PRO A 121 -0.55 -4.99 -8.32
CA PRO A 121 -1.12 -6.23 -7.78
C PRO A 121 -0.64 -7.49 -8.51
N GLN A 122 -0.53 -7.41 -9.84
CA GLN A 122 -0.05 -8.51 -10.68
C GLN A 122 1.42 -8.83 -10.36
N LYS A 123 2.28 -7.80 -10.32
CA LYS A 123 3.69 -7.99 -10.00
C LYS A 123 3.87 -8.53 -8.58
N ALA A 124 3.15 -7.99 -7.60
CA ALA A 124 3.14 -8.49 -6.24
C ALA A 124 2.74 -9.97 -6.16
N LYS A 125 1.71 -10.38 -6.91
CA LYS A 125 1.28 -11.79 -7.00
C LYS A 125 2.37 -12.68 -7.60
N GLU A 126 3.01 -12.25 -8.69
CA GLU A 126 4.13 -12.98 -9.30
C GLU A 126 5.29 -13.15 -8.33
N LEU A 127 5.66 -12.06 -7.65
CA LEU A 127 6.73 -12.02 -6.66
C LEU A 127 6.44 -12.97 -5.47
N LEU A 128 5.23 -12.95 -4.91
CA LEU A 128 4.85 -13.84 -3.81
C LEU A 128 4.79 -15.32 -4.23
N ALA A 129 4.54 -15.58 -5.51
CA ALA A 129 4.53 -16.92 -6.09
C ALA A 129 5.93 -17.48 -6.39
N LEU A 130 7.00 -16.68 -6.26
CA LEU A 130 8.36 -17.16 -6.46
C LEU A 130 8.69 -18.32 -5.50
N ASP A 131 9.31 -19.36 -6.04
CA ASP A 131 9.83 -20.51 -5.31
C ASP A 131 11.33 -20.66 -5.62
N PRO A 132 12.19 -19.89 -4.93
CA PRO A 132 13.64 -19.92 -5.15
C PRO A 132 14.18 -21.32 -4.86
N LYS A 133 15.18 -21.77 -5.62
CA LYS A 133 15.80 -23.09 -5.40
C LYS A 133 16.43 -23.20 -4.00
N GLU A 134 16.86 -22.06 -3.46
CA GLU A 134 17.38 -21.87 -2.11
C GLU A 134 16.36 -22.28 -1.03
N MET A 135 15.06 -22.26 -1.35
CA MET A 135 13.99 -22.65 -0.43
C MET A 135 13.69 -24.15 -0.45
N ALA A 136 14.38 -24.94 -1.27
CA ALA A 136 14.23 -26.39 -1.27
C ALA A 136 14.49 -26.97 0.13
N ASN A 137 13.52 -27.73 0.65
CA ASN A 137 13.54 -28.33 2.00
C ASN A 137 13.56 -27.33 3.16
N LYS A 138 13.33 -26.03 2.92
CA LYS A 138 13.18 -25.00 3.95
C LYS A 138 11.70 -24.83 4.31
N HIS A 139 11.43 -24.43 5.55
CA HIS A 139 10.07 -24.11 5.97
C HIS A 139 9.87 -22.60 5.94
N ILE A 140 9.07 -22.11 4.99
CA ILE A 140 8.75 -20.69 4.85
C ILE A 140 7.79 -20.28 5.97
N VAL A 141 8.22 -19.32 6.77
CA VAL A 141 7.42 -18.72 7.85
C VAL A 141 6.57 -17.57 7.30
N GLY A 142 7.10 -16.76 6.37
CA GLY A 142 6.33 -15.69 5.74
C GLY A 142 7.03 -15.03 4.55
N LYS A 143 6.25 -14.38 3.68
CA LYS A 143 6.72 -13.60 2.54
C LYS A 143 6.14 -12.19 2.57
N PHE A 144 6.98 -11.17 2.53
CA PHE A 144 6.60 -9.77 2.74
C PHE A 144 7.10 -8.92 1.59
N ILE A 145 6.22 -8.10 1.01
CA ILE A 145 6.61 -7.14 -0.02
C ILE A 145 6.92 -5.81 0.65
N ASP A 146 8.11 -5.28 0.37
CA ASP A 146 8.49 -3.94 0.76
C ASP A 146 8.46 -3.02 -0.46
N ASP A 147 7.39 -2.22 -0.57
CA ASP A 147 7.19 -1.29 -1.68
C ASP A 147 8.23 -0.15 -1.72
N ASN A 148 8.87 0.15 -0.59
CA ASN A 148 9.84 1.23 -0.48
C ASN A 148 11.24 0.78 -0.90
N THR A 149 11.67 -0.43 -0.52
CA THR A 149 12.96 -1.00 -0.97
C THR A 149 12.84 -1.78 -2.27
N LYS A 150 11.62 -2.02 -2.76
CA LYS A 150 11.34 -2.80 -3.98
C LYS A 150 11.86 -4.24 -3.88
N THR A 151 11.69 -4.83 -2.72
CA THR A 151 12.14 -6.19 -2.42
C THR A 151 11.01 -7.06 -1.88
N ILE A 152 11.25 -8.38 -1.88
CA ILE A 152 10.48 -9.35 -1.12
C ILE A 152 11.40 -9.90 -0.03
N SER A 153 10.95 -9.90 1.21
CA SER A 153 11.61 -10.61 2.29
C SER A 153 10.91 -11.96 2.51
N ILE A 154 11.66 -13.05 2.42
CA ILE A 154 11.24 -14.42 2.75
C ILE A 154 11.88 -14.79 4.07
N ILE A 155 11.05 -14.99 5.10
CA ILE A 155 11.48 -15.49 6.40
C ILE A 155 11.26 -17.00 6.40
N TYR A 156 12.29 -17.76 6.72
CA TYR A 156 12.23 -19.22 6.72
C TYR A 156 13.05 -19.82 7.86
N THR A 157 12.75 -21.08 8.21
CA THR A 157 13.56 -21.87 9.15
C THR A 157 14.20 -23.06 8.43
N ASP A 158 15.43 -23.38 8.79
CA ASP A 158 16.18 -24.50 8.24
C ASP A 158 16.24 -25.69 9.20
N LYS A 159 15.61 -26.81 8.82
CA LYS A 159 15.60 -28.04 9.64
C LYS A 159 16.98 -28.67 9.76
N ALA A 160 17.84 -28.52 8.76
CA ALA A 160 19.20 -29.06 8.79
C ALA A 160 20.04 -28.36 9.87
N GLU A 161 19.65 -27.14 10.25
CA GLU A 161 20.35 -26.29 11.22
C GLU A 161 19.50 -26.06 12.46
N ASN A 162 18.88 -27.13 12.97
CA ASN A 162 18.10 -27.09 14.21
C ASN A 162 16.98 -26.01 14.23
N ASN A 163 16.34 -25.80 13.08
CA ASN A 163 15.29 -24.78 12.86
C ASN A 163 15.77 -23.33 13.03
N GLN A 164 17.05 -23.04 12.79
CA GLN A 164 17.57 -21.67 12.74
C GLN A 164 16.75 -20.81 11.76
N THR A 165 16.36 -19.61 12.17
CA THR A 165 15.64 -18.65 11.33
C THR A 165 16.60 -17.88 10.44
N TYR A 166 16.15 -17.63 9.21
CA TYR A 166 16.84 -16.88 8.18
C TYR A 166 15.89 -15.90 7.48
N ILE A 167 16.47 -14.88 6.87
CA ILE A 167 15.77 -13.89 6.06
C ILE A 167 16.49 -13.79 4.72
N LEU A 168 15.79 -14.08 3.64
CA LEU A 168 16.25 -13.92 2.28
C LEU A 168 15.54 -12.72 1.65
N GLU A 169 16.26 -11.78 1.08
CA GLU A 169 15.67 -10.68 0.33
C GLU A 169 15.92 -10.86 -1.16
N LEU A 170 14.84 -10.76 -1.93
CA LEU A 170 14.83 -10.83 -3.38
C LEU A 170 14.49 -9.46 -3.96
N ASP A 171 15.14 -9.09 -5.06
CA ASP A 171 14.72 -7.93 -5.85
C ASP A 171 13.46 -8.22 -6.69
N SER A 172 13.04 -7.23 -7.47
CA SER A 172 11.88 -7.34 -8.37
C SER A 172 12.02 -8.36 -9.51
N ALA A 173 13.23 -8.86 -9.77
CA ALA A 173 13.49 -9.93 -10.73
C ALA A 173 13.53 -11.33 -10.06
N GLY A 174 13.44 -11.39 -8.73
CA GLY A 174 13.57 -12.63 -7.98
C GLY A 174 15.03 -13.01 -7.70
N THR A 175 15.97 -12.09 -7.89
CA THR A 175 17.39 -12.29 -7.59
C THR A 175 17.64 -12.06 -6.11
N VAL A 176 18.41 -12.94 -5.48
CA VAL A 176 18.86 -12.75 -4.10
C VAL A 176 19.77 -11.53 -4.00
N VAL A 177 19.37 -10.56 -3.18
CA VAL A 177 20.17 -9.34 -2.90
C VAL A 177 20.67 -9.28 -1.46
N SER A 178 20.07 -10.05 -0.55
CA SER A 178 20.51 -10.16 0.84
C SER A 178 20.12 -11.52 1.42
N ALA A 179 20.96 -12.04 2.31
CA ALA A 179 20.70 -13.24 3.09
C ALA A 179 21.22 -13.02 4.51
N ILE A 180 20.34 -13.11 5.50
CA ILE A 180 20.61 -12.71 6.89
C ILE A 180 20.27 -13.87 7.82
N ALA A 181 21.22 -14.23 8.68
CA ALA A 181 20.99 -15.08 9.84
C ALA A 181 20.77 -14.17 11.07
N PRO A 182 19.51 -13.82 11.43
CA PRO A 182 19.27 -12.97 12.58
C PRO A 182 19.69 -13.66 13.88
N MET A 183 20.14 -12.85 14.84
CA MET A 183 20.22 -13.29 16.23
C MET A 183 18.81 -13.28 16.82
N GLU A 184 18.40 -14.38 17.43
CA GLU A 184 17.08 -14.49 18.06
C GLU A 184 17.15 -14.07 19.52
N VAL A 185 16.34 -13.09 19.90
CA VAL A 185 16.22 -12.61 21.29
C VAL A 185 14.75 -12.64 21.69
N THR A 186 14.43 -13.20 22.85
CA THR A 186 13.08 -13.10 23.41
C THR A 186 13.04 -12.00 24.46
N ALA A 187 12.19 -11.01 24.26
CA ALA A 187 11.96 -9.93 25.21
C ALA A 187 10.45 -9.73 25.41
N ASN A 188 9.99 -9.72 26.67
CA ASN A 188 8.57 -9.58 27.03
C ASN A 188 7.65 -10.61 26.34
N GLY A 189 8.13 -11.84 26.14
CA GLY A 189 7.38 -12.91 25.47
C GLY A 189 7.26 -12.75 23.94
N ILE A 190 7.96 -11.77 23.34
CA ILE A 190 7.98 -11.53 21.90
C ILE A 190 9.35 -11.95 21.35
N LYS A 191 9.34 -12.81 20.33
CA LYS A 191 10.54 -13.18 19.57
C LYS A 191 10.95 -12.02 18.67
N LYS A 192 12.16 -11.50 18.89
CA LYS A 192 12.81 -10.46 18.10
C LYS A 192 13.96 -11.06 17.29
N LEU A 193 14.04 -10.69 16.02
CA LEU A 193 15.10 -11.06 15.08
C LEU A 193 16.03 -9.85 14.93
N VAL A 194 17.24 -9.90 15.50
CA VAL A 194 18.23 -8.82 15.35
C VAL A 194 18.97 -8.99 14.03
N VAL A 195 18.92 -8.00 13.14
CA VAL A 195 19.43 -8.13 11.75
C VAL A 195 20.64 -7.28 11.40
N SER A 196 20.97 -6.25 12.18
CA SER A 196 22.15 -5.40 11.93
C SER A 196 23.10 -5.40 13.12
N GLN A 197 24.38 -5.08 12.88
CA GLN A 197 25.37 -4.88 13.97
C GLN A 197 24.98 -3.71 14.88
N GLN A 198 24.17 -2.77 14.37
CA GLN A 198 23.63 -1.64 15.12
C GLN A 198 22.43 -2.06 15.97
N GLY A 199 21.90 -3.27 15.76
CA GLY A 199 20.82 -3.85 16.56
C GLY A 199 19.42 -3.50 16.04
N ASP A 200 19.19 -3.42 14.73
CA ASP A 200 17.81 -3.29 14.23
C ASP A 200 17.07 -4.62 14.43
N TYR A 201 15.77 -4.53 14.77
CA TYR A 201 14.99 -5.70 15.17
C TYR A 201 13.76 -5.87 14.28
N MET A 202 13.39 -7.13 14.04
CA MET A 202 12.12 -7.50 13.44
C MET A 202 11.32 -8.42 14.35
N VAL A 203 10.00 -8.28 14.32
CA VAL A 203 9.05 -9.15 14.99
C VAL A 203 8.07 -9.67 13.95
N LEU A 204 7.79 -10.97 13.99
CA LEU A 204 6.74 -11.58 13.18
C LEU A 204 5.60 -12.05 14.10
N LYS A 205 4.42 -11.47 13.93
CA LYS A 205 3.20 -11.86 14.68
C LYS A 205 1.98 -11.74 13.78
N ASP A 206 1.10 -12.73 13.81
CA ASP A 206 -0.18 -12.72 13.06
C ASP A 206 0.00 -12.40 11.56
N SER A 207 1.06 -12.93 10.94
CA SER A 207 1.45 -12.62 9.55
C SER A 207 1.76 -11.14 9.30
N ILE A 208 2.21 -10.41 10.32
CA ILE A 208 2.68 -9.04 10.24
C ILE A 208 4.15 -9.02 10.63
N LEU A 209 4.99 -8.58 9.70
CA LEU A 209 6.39 -8.26 9.94
C LEU A 209 6.50 -6.81 10.40
N THR A 210 6.87 -6.60 11.65
CA THR A 210 7.11 -5.27 12.22
C THR A 210 8.59 -5.05 12.41
N MET A 211 9.10 -3.95 11.86
CA MET A 211 10.51 -3.56 11.89
C MET A 211 10.69 -2.39 12.87
N TYR A 212 11.75 -2.46 13.67
CA TYR A 212 12.13 -1.46 14.66
C TYR A 212 13.57 -1.03 14.42
N SER A 213 13.84 0.26 14.62
CA SER A 213 15.22 0.74 14.66
C SER A 213 15.83 0.38 16.00
N SER A 214 17.12 0.05 16.00
CA SER A 214 17.97 -0.02 17.20
C SER A 214 17.82 1.18 18.15
N SER A 215 17.59 2.37 17.58
CA SER A 215 17.43 3.63 18.33
C SER A 215 16.11 3.77 19.08
N ASP A 216 15.09 2.95 18.77
CA ASP A 216 13.79 2.94 19.45
C ASP A 216 13.04 1.65 19.16
N THR A 217 12.95 0.82 20.19
CA THR A 217 12.32 -0.50 20.11
C THR A 217 10.86 -0.53 20.52
N ASP A 218 10.32 0.60 20.98
CA ASP A 218 8.93 0.71 21.43
C ASP A 218 8.02 1.23 20.33
N LYS A 219 8.57 2.04 19.41
CA LYS A 219 7.84 2.59 18.27
C LYS A 219 8.28 1.91 16.96
N PRO A 220 7.37 1.21 16.25
CA PRO A 220 7.68 0.62 14.97
C PRO A 220 8.26 1.63 13.99
N PHE A 221 9.32 1.24 13.29
CA PHE A 221 9.77 1.95 12.10
C PHE A 221 8.81 1.69 10.93
N ARG A 222 8.39 0.43 10.76
CA ARG A 222 7.51 -0.01 9.67
C ARG A 222 6.76 -1.28 10.06
N SER A 223 5.58 -1.51 9.48
CA SER A 223 4.89 -2.82 9.54
C SER A 223 4.40 -3.21 8.17
N ILE A 224 4.61 -4.47 7.80
CA ILE A 224 4.23 -5.05 6.51
C ILE A 224 3.42 -6.30 6.82
N LYS A 225 2.19 -6.36 6.32
CA LYS A 225 1.36 -7.55 6.47
C LYS A 225 1.54 -8.45 5.24
N GLN A 226 1.61 -9.76 5.50
CA GLN A 226 1.84 -10.79 4.51
C GLN A 226 0.75 -10.77 3.45
N ASN A 227 1.12 -11.07 2.20
CA ASN A 227 0.21 -11.21 1.06
C ASN A 227 -0.65 -9.97 0.74
N LEU A 228 -0.27 -8.79 1.25
CA LEU A 228 -0.93 -7.53 0.90
C LEU A 228 -0.46 -6.99 -0.43
#